data_AF-R0JT02-F1
#
_entry.id   AF-R0JT02-F1
#
_cell.length_a   1.000
_cell.length_b   1.000
_cell.length_c   1.000
_cell.angle_alpha   90.00
_cell.angle_beta   90.00
_cell.angle_gamma   90.00
#
_symmetry.space_group_name_H-M   'P 1'
#
loop_
_entity.id
_entity.type
_entity.pdbx_description
1 polymer ?
#
loop_
_entity_poly.entity_id
_entity_poly.type
_entity_poly.pdbx_seq_one_letter_code
_entity_poly.pdbx_strand_id
1 'polypeptide(L)'
;MTKFGDVASFVVSIIKRDYAPDYAAIPPHGRWQHFDVGGRPRIDQLMASWPSTVDNQERTRRLLDLFLVSVLLDAGAGTKWQYKSKESGRIYRRSEGLAVASLEMFKAGTFSSDPREPFQVDSAGLKKLDVATVARGLQVTSSNPIDGLEGRTSLLLRLGEALQNQEVFGLEARPGNMLDYLLSHPTTQASSVPIIPLPTFWNMLMDSLTPIWPPSRTQIDGVPMGDAWPCSVMPSHPTHPWENIVPLHKLTQWLAYSLMVPMTKLLHVHFAGAELLTGLPEYRNGGLFIDVGVLTLKPEDQERGLAQYQRNALVLLCLFQHQLGAVAHRIDAAQLVGREPFGVGPGERNEPFELFGWLPLGETWGLEPLRPKRRIVGKAKLKK
;
A
#
# COMPACT_ATOMS: atom_id res chain seq x y z
N MET A 1 -28.39 -11.17 5.82
CA MET A 1 -27.00 -11.44 6.28
C MET A 1 -26.64 -12.94 6.26
N THR A 2 -27.26 -13.77 5.42
CA THR A 2 -27.08 -15.24 5.46
C THR A 2 -25.70 -15.72 5.00
N LYS A 3 -24.99 -14.95 4.17
CA LYS A 3 -23.70 -15.34 3.58
C LYS A 3 -22.46 -15.09 4.45
N PHE A 4 -22.58 -14.32 5.54
CA PHE A 4 -21.44 -14.05 6.42
C PHE A 4 -20.88 -15.33 7.07
N GLY A 5 -21.77 -16.25 7.47
CA GLY A 5 -21.37 -17.55 8.02
C GLY A 5 -20.61 -18.40 7.01
N ASP A 6 -21.00 -18.37 5.74
CA ASP A 6 -20.34 -19.09 4.66
C ASP A 6 -18.91 -18.55 4.44
N VAL A 7 -18.75 -17.22 4.40
CA VAL A 7 -17.44 -16.58 4.26
C VAL A 7 -16.54 -16.88 5.45
N ALA A 8 -17.06 -16.78 6.67
CA ALA A 8 -16.30 -17.11 7.88
C ALA A 8 -15.84 -18.58 7.84
N SER A 9 -16.72 -19.49 7.46
CA SER A 9 -16.41 -20.92 7.33
C SER A 9 -15.34 -21.18 6.25
N PHE A 10 -15.44 -20.48 5.12
CA PHE A 10 -14.44 -20.54 4.06
C PHE A 10 -13.06 -20.06 4.56
N VAL A 11 -12.97 -18.88 5.17
CA VAL A 11 -11.72 -18.35 5.71
C VAL A 11 -11.12 -19.28 6.76
N VAL A 12 -11.95 -19.79 7.70
CA VAL A 12 -11.52 -20.77 8.70
C VAL A 12 -10.99 -22.05 8.04
N SER A 13 -11.61 -22.52 6.96
CA SER A 13 -11.14 -23.71 6.24
C SER A 13 -9.76 -23.52 5.62
N ILE A 14 -9.46 -22.33 5.09
CA ILE A 14 -8.14 -22.00 4.54
C ILE A 14 -7.10 -21.92 5.66
N ILE A 15 -7.41 -21.24 6.76
CA ILE A 15 -6.52 -21.17 7.93
C ILE A 15 -6.22 -22.58 8.47
N LYS A 16 -7.25 -23.44 8.59
CA LYS A 16 -7.08 -24.82 9.04
C LYS A 16 -6.23 -25.65 8.07
N ARG A 17 -6.46 -25.52 6.75
CA ARG A 17 -5.69 -26.24 5.73
C ARG A 17 -4.19 -25.93 5.83
N ASP A 18 -3.87 -24.66 6.03
CA ASP A 18 -2.48 -24.18 5.96
C ASP A 18 -1.74 -24.25 7.31
N TYR A 19 -2.46 -24.15 8.43
CA TYR A 19 -1.84 -23.98 9.75
C TYR A 19 -2.38 -24.92 10.83
N ALA A 20 -3.38 -25.77 10.61
CA ALA A 20 -3.79 -26.70 11.66
C ALA A 20 -2.74 -27.81 11.85
N PRO A 21 -2.39 -28.17 13.11
CA PRO A 21 -2.85 -27.62 14.39
C PRO A 21 -2.00 -26.44 14.93
N ASP A 22 -0.92 -26.07 14.25
CA ASP A 22 0.04 -25.04 14.66
C ASP A 22 -0.35 -23.61 14.21
N TYR A 23 -1.42 -23.08 14.82
CA TYR A 23 -1.85 -21.70 14.52
C TYR A 23 -0.85 -20.64 14.99
N ALA A 24 0.08 -20.98 15.88
CA ALA A 24 1.13 -20.07 16.32
C ALA A 24 2.17 -19.79 15.22
N ALA A 25 2.25 -20.66 14.21
CA ALA A 25 3.09 -20.46 13.03
C ALA A 25 2.51 -19.46 12.02
N ILE A 26 1.27 -18.99 12.20
CA ILE A 26 0.69 -17.95 11.33
C ILE A 26 1.56 -16.69 11.44
N PRO A 27 2.20 -16.26 10.35
CA PRO A 27 3.04 -15.09 10.40
C PRO A 27 2.19 -13.84 10.65
N PRO A 28 2.68 -12.86 11.43
CA PRO A 28 2.03 -11.57 11.53
C PRO A 28 1.93 -10.94 10.13
N HIS A 29 0.78 -10.34 9.82
CA HIS A 29 0.58 -9.69 8.54
C HIS A 29 1.49 -8.45 8.44
N GLY A 30 2.46 -8.45 7.54
CA GLY A 30 3.38 -7.32 7.41
C GLY A 30 4.29 -7.38 6.18
N ARG A 31 5.23 -6.44 6.12
CA ARG A 31 6.18 -6.35 5.00
C ARG A 31 7.19 -7.49 4.96
N TRP A 32 7.46 -8.15 6.09
CA TRP A 32 8.47 -9.22 6.17
C TRP A 32 8.23 -10.33 5.14
N GLN A 33 7.01 -10.86 5.07
CA GLN A 33 6.67 -11.97 4.17
C GLN A 33 6.72 -11.55 2.69
N HIS A 34 6.55 -10.26 2.39
CA HIS A 34 6.69 -9.74 1.03
C HIS A 34 8.14 -9.78 0.56
N PHE A 35 9.11 -9.54 1.44
CA PHE A 35 10.53 -9.72 1.10
C PHE A 35 10.86 -11.19 0.82
N ASP A 36 10.13 -12.11 1.45
CA ASP A 36 10.34 -13.55 1.31
C ASP A 36 9.64 -14.17 0.08
N VAL A 37 9.07 -13.34 -0.79
CA VAL A 37 8.39 -13.78 -2.01
C VAL A 37 9.27 -14.70 -2.87
N GLY A 38 8.65 -15.77 -3.36
CA GLY A 38 9.33 -16.80 -4.15
C GLY A 38 10.13 -17.80 -3.31
N GLY A 39 9.85 -17.87 -1.99
CA GLY A 39 10.43 -18.85 -1.07
C GLY A 39 11.88 -18.56 -0.70
N ARG A 40 12.27 -17.28 -0.68
CA ARG A 40 13.65 -16.87 -0.39
C ARG A 40 13.70 -16.01 0.87
N PRO A 41 14.39 -16.41 1.94
CA PRO A 41 14.42 -15.68 3.20
C PRO A 41 15.33 -14.45 3.11
N ARG A 42 14.92 -13.41 2.38
CA ARG A 42 15.80 -12.30 1.98
C ARG A 42 16.22 -11.44 3.15
N ILE A 43 15.36 -11.31 4.16
CA ILE A 43 15.71 -10.56 5.38
C ILE A 43 16.76 -11.33 6.18
N ASP A 44 16.62 -12.66 6.31
CA ASP A 44 17.63 -13.47 7.00
C ASP A 44 18.97 -13.46 6.24
N GLN A 45 18.94 -13.52 4.90
CA GLN A 45 20.13 -13.39 4.07
C GLN A 45 20.79 -12.00 4.19
N LEU A 46 19.98 -10.94 4.28
CA LEU A 46 20.48 -9.59 4.52
C LEU A 46 21.16 -9.50 5.89
N MET A 47 20.53 -10.01 6.95
CA MET A 47 21.10 -10.01 8.29
C MET A 47 22.39 -10.83 8.38
N ALA A 48 22.43 -11.98 7.71
CA ALA A 48 23.62 -12.83 7.63
C ALA A 48 24.79 -12.18 6.86
N SER A 49 24.51 -11.18 6.02
CA SER A 49 25.55 -10.44 5.30
C SER A 49 26.27 -9.39 6.15
N TRP A 50 25.71 -9.03 7.31
CA TRP A 50 26.30 -8.05 8.21
C TRP A 50 27.38 -8.67 9.11
N PRO A 51 28.43 -7.91 9.47
CA PRO A 51 29.45 -8.39 10.39
C PRO A 51 28.87 -8.86 11.73
N SER A 52 29.52 -9.82 12.38
CA SER A 52 29.14 -10.28 13.72
C SER A 52 29.25 -9.20 14.80
N THR A 53 29.97 -8.11 14.52
CA THR A 53 30.06 -6.92 15.39
C THR A 53 28.78 -6.07 15.38
N VAL A 54 27.88 -6.28 14.42
CA VAL A 54 26.57 -5.62 14.39
C VAL A 54 25.63 -6.37 15.31
N ASP A 55 25.31 -5.79 16.47
CA ASP A 55 24.43 -6.38 17.46
C ASP A 55 22.95 -6.38 17.04
N ASN A 56 22.09 -7.09 17.78
CA ASN A 56 20.67 -7.18 17.44
C ASN A 56 19.94 -5.83 17.48
N GLN A 57 20.43 -4.85 18.24
CA GLN A 57 19.81 -3.53 18.32
C GLN A 57 20.03 -2.77 17.01
N GLU A 58 21.27 -2.71 16.53
CA GLU A 58 21.57 -2.10 15.23
C GLU A 58 20.98 -2.87 14.07
N ARG A 59 20.96 -4.21 14.13
CA ARG A 59 20.23 -5.03 13.13
C ARG A 59 18.76 -4.64 13.07
N THR A 60 18.13 -4.43 14.23
CA THR A 60 16.73 -3.98 14.31
C THR A 60 16.58 -2.59 13.70
N ARG A 61 17.45 -1.62 14.02
CA ARG A 61 17.42 -0.28 13.41
C ARG A 61 17.50 -0.33 11.89
N ARG A 62 18.42 -1.12 11.33
CA ARG A 62 18.56 -1.29 9.87
C ARG A 62 17.34 -1.93 9.22
N LEU A 63 16.67 -2.86 9.90
CA LEU A 63 15.41 -3.42 9.41
C LEU A 63 14.26 -2.41 9.49
N LEU A 64 14.18 -1.61 10.55
CA LEU A 64 13.19 -0.53 10.66
C LEU A 64 13.37 0.51 9.56
N ASP A 65 14.62 0.89 9.26
CA ASP A 65 14.99 1.74 8.12
C ASP A 65 14.40 1.18 6.81
N LEU A 66 14.76 -0.07 6.48
CA LEU A 66 14.29 -0.76 5.28
C LEU A 66 12.75 -0.87 5.23
N PHE A 67 12.13 -1.32 6.32
CA PHE A 67 10.70 -1.61 6.35
C PHE A 67 9.88 -0.35 6.19
N LEU A 68 10.31 0.76 6.80
CA LEU A 68 9.61 2.03 6.69
C LEU A 68 9.60 2.54 5.26
N VAL A 69 10.76 2.68 4.60
CA VAL A 69 10.79 3.16 3.21
C VAL A 69 10.11 2.19 2.25
N SER A 70 10.21 0.88 2.51
CA SER A 70 9.57 -0.15 1.70
C SER A 70 8.04 -0.09 1.78
N VAL A 71 7.49 0.18 2.97
CA VAL A 71 6.05 0.37 3.19
C VAL A 71 5.55 1.65 2.53
N LEU A 72 6.27 2.77 2.65
CA LEU A 72 5.86 4.02 2.01
C LEU A 72 5.87 3.95 0.47
N LEU A 73 6.74 3.13 -0.10
CA LEU A 73 6.75 2.85 -1.54
C LEU A 73 5.58 1.94 -2.00
N ASP A 74 4.92 1.25 -1.07
CA ASP A 74 3.83 0.28 -1.31
C ASP A 74 2.45 0.93 -1.49
N ALA A 75 2.37 1.97 -2.33
CA ALA A 75 1.14 2.73 -2.60
C ALA A 75 0.32 2.20 -3.79
N GLY A 76 0.40 0.88 -4.09
CA GLY A 76 -0.27 0.25 -5.24
C GLY A 76 0.46 0.47 -6.58
N ALA A 77 0.89 -0.60 -7.23
CA ALA A 77 1.76 -0.53 -8.43
C ALA A 77 1.00 -0.44 -9.77
N GLY A 78 -0.33 -0.30 -9.74
CA GLY A 78 -1.18 -0.52 -10.90
C GLY A 78 -1.11 -1.97 -11.41
N THR A 79 -1.70 -2.21 -12.59
CA THR A 79 -1.78 -3.56 -13.19
C THR A 79 -0.65 -3.85 -14.18
N LYS A 80 0.05 -2.82 -14.66
CA LYS A 80 1.06 -2.95 -15.73
C LYS A 80 2.48 -3.13 -15.20
N TRP A 81 2.82 -2.48 -14.09
CA TRP A 81 4.18 -2.48 -13.57
C TRP A 81 4.65 -3.85 -13.12
N GLN A 82 5.91 -4.18 -13.42
CA GLN A 82 6.56 -5.42 -13.04
C GLN A 82 8.01 -5.15 -12.64
N TYR A 83 8.52 -5.95 -11.72
CA TYR A 83 9.90 -5.88 -11.26
C TYR A 83 10.66 -7.14 -11.60
N LYS A 84 11.77 -7.02 -12.32
CA LYS A 84 12.67 -8.15 -12.56
C LYS A 84 13.78 -8.14 -11.51
N SER A 85 13.74 -9.10 -10.58
CA SER A 85 14.75 -9.23 -9.52
C SER A 85 16.16 -9.40 -10.11
N LYS A 86 17.13 -8.62 -9.65
CA LYS A 86 18.54 -8.76 -10.09
C LYS A 86 19.16 -10.05 -9.58
N GLU A 87 18.75 -10.50 -8.40
CA GLU A 87 19.24 -11.72 -7.76
C GLU A 87 18.86 -12.99 -8.54
N SER A 88 17.62 -13.07 -9.04
CA SER A 88 17.05 -14.33 -9.58
C SER A 88 16.54 -14.25 -11.01
N GLY A 89 16.45 -13.05 -11.59
CA GLY A 89 15.81 -12.82 -12.90
C GLY A 89 14.30 -13.03 -12.92
N ARG A 90 13.69 -13.47 -11.81
CA ARG A 90 12.23 -13.66 -11.68
C ARG A 90 11.51 -12.32 -11.71
N ILE A 91 10.29 -12.36 -12.26
CA ILE A 91 9.40 -11.21 -12.34
C ILE A 91 8.40 -11.26 -11.18
N TYR A 92 8.33 -10.18 -10.42
CA TYR A 92 7.35 -9.95 -9.37
C TYR A 92 6.49 -8.73 -9.72
N ARG A 93 5.30 -8.63 -9.16
CA ARG A 93 4.34 -7.53 -9.42
C ARG A 93 3.78 -7.05 -8.09
N ARG A 94 3.02 -5.96 -8.11
CA ARG A 94 2.30 -5.43 -6.93
C ARG A 94 3.23 -5.26 -5.72
N SER A 95 2.71 -5.48 -4.52
CA SER A 95 3.42 -5.27 -3.25
C SER A 95 4.67 -6.13 -3.11
N GLU A 96 4.66 -7.35 -3.62
CA GLU A 96 5.81 -8.27 -3.61
C GLU A 96 6.95 -7.75 -4.50
N GLY A 97 6.62 -7.25 -5.70
CA GLY A 97 7.61 -6.61 -6.58
C GLY A 97 8.22 -5.36 -5.94
N LEU A 98 7.39 -4.54 -5.29
CA LEU A 98 7.86 -3.35 -4.57
C LEU A 98 8.74 -3.69 -3.37
N ALA A 99 8.47 -4.80 -2.68
CA ALA A 99 9.33 -5.30 -1.59
C ALA A 99 10.72 -5.68 -2.12
N VAL A 100 10.79 -6.46 -3.20
CA VAL A 100 12.08 -6.82 -3.80
C VAL A 100 12.81 -5.57 -4.32
N ALA A 101 12.10 -4.65 -4.99
CA ALA A 101 12.71 -3.43 -5.51
C ALA A 101 13.30 -2.54 -4.42
N SER A 102 12.52 -2.25 -3.36
CA SER A 102 12.97 -1.42 -2.24
C SER A 102 14.11 -2.06 -1.46
N LEU A 103 14.12 -3.39 -1.30
CA LEU A 103 15.25 -4.11 -0.70
C LEU A 103 16.51 -3.98 -1.56
N GLU A 104 16.42 -4.14 -2.88
CA GLU A 104 17.57 -4.00 -3.78
C GLU A 104 18.09 -2.55 -3.81
N MET A 105 17.19 -1.55 -3.74
CA MET A 105 17.56 -0.13 -3.59
C MET A 105 18.27 0.13 -2.27
N PHE A 106 17.76 -0.41 -1.16
CA PHE A 106 18.37 -0.31 0.16
C PHE A 106 19.75 -0.94 0.19
N LYS A 107 19.91 -2.16 -0.35
CA LYS A 107 21.22 -2.82 -0.46
C LYS A 107 22.24 -2.05 -1.29
N ALA A 108 21.78 -1.23 -2.23
CA ALA A 108 22.61 -0.36 -3.05
C ALA A 108 22.94 0.99 -2.39
N GLY A 109 22.48 1.25 -1.15
CA GLY A 109 22.70 2.53 -0.46
C GLY A 109 21.85 3.68 -1.00
N THR A 110 20.78 3.40 -1.75
CA THR A 110 19.97 4.43 -2.42
C THR A 110 19.38 5.46 -1.44
N PHE A 111 19.13 5.04 -0.20
CA PHE A 111 18.48 5.85 0.82
C PHE A 111 19.46 6.38 1.89
N SER A 112 20.74 6.05 1.80
CA SER A 112 21.79 6.43 2.76
C SER A 112 22.59 7.61 2.24
N SER A 113 22.99 8.50 3.15
CA SER A 113 23.91 9.60 2.85
C SER A 113 25.39 9.21 2.96
N ASP A 114 25.71 8.13 3.67
CA ASP A 114 27.07 7.63 3.87
C ASP A 114 27.32 6.35 3.02
N PRO A 115 28.20 6.41 2.01
CA PRO A 115 28.54 5.24 1.20
C PRO A 115 29.16 4.07 1.99
N ARG A 116 29.67 4.31 3.20
CA ARG A 116 30.23 3.28 4.09
C ARG A 116 29.15 2.54 4.86
N GLU A 117 27.97 3.13 5.02
CA GLU A 117 26.80 2.54 5.67
C GLU A 117 25.64 2.41 4.66
N PRO A 118 25.74 1.52 3.65
CA PRO A 118 24.72 1.39 2.62
C PRO A 118 23.41 0.80 3.15
N PHE A 119 23.44 0.08 4.27
CA PHE A 119 22.27 -0.56 4.88
C PHE A 119 21.59 0.35 5.91
N GLN A 120 21.37 1.61 5.53
CA GLN A 120 20.77 2.65 6.35
C GLN A 120 19.79 3.48 5.51
N VAL A 121 18.81 4.08 6.18
CA VAL A 121 18.03 5.20 5.66
C VAL A 121 18.28 6.39 6.57
N ASP A 122 18.57 7.56 6.01
CA ASP A 122 18.68 8.78 6.79
C ASP A 122 18.08 9.99 6.06
N SER A 123 17.77 11.03 6.83
CA SER A 123 17.22 12.27 6.30
C SER A 123 18.02 12.83 5.13
N ALA A 124 19.34 12.90 5.24
CA ALA A 124 20.18 13.52 4.22
C ALA A 124 20.22 12.68 2.92
N GLY A 125 20.16 11.36 3.03
CA GLY A 125 20.05 10.43 1.90
C GLY A 125 18.71 10.58 1.20
N LEU A 126 17.61 10.59 1.96
CA LEU A 126 16.27 10.77 1.42
C LEU A 126 16.07 12.12 0.72
N LYS A 127 16.60 13.21 1.28
CA LYS A 127 16.52 14.56 0.69
C LYS A 127 17.27 14.71 -0.64
N LYS A 128 18.18 13.79 -0.96
CA LYS A 128 18.91 13.76 -2.24
C LYS A 128 18.19 12.96 -3.33
N LEU A 129 17.10 12.27 -3.00
CA LEU A 129 16.36 11.49 -3.98
C LEU A 129 15.69 12.39 -5.02
N ASP A 130 15.64 11.90 -6.24
CA ASP A 130 14.84 12.47 -7.31
C ASP A 130 13.99 11.39 -8.00
N VAL A 131 13.05 11.83 -8.84
CA VAL A 131 12.14 10.94 -9.55
C VAL A 131 12.92 9.95 -10.42
N ALA A 132 14.02 10.40 -11.03
CA ALA A 132 14.84 9.56 -11.89
C ALA A 132 15.52 8.41 -11.11
N THR A 133 15.96 8.67 -9.88
CA THR A 133 16.59 7.68 -8.99
C THR A 133 15.57 6.64 -8.54
N VAL A 134 14.39 7.08 -8.11
CA VAL A 134 13.29 6.17 -7.75
C VAL A 134 12.83 5.36 -8.98
N ALA A 135 12.70 5.99 -10.14
CA ALA A 135 12.34 5.33 -11.40
C ALA A 135 13.35 4.22 -11.76
N ARG A 136 14.65 4.51 -11.70
CA ARG A 136 15.70 3.50 -11.95
C ARG A 136 15.62 2.35 -10.95
N GLY A 137 15.45 2.65 -9.67
CA GLY A 137 15.32 1.64 -8.61
C GLY A 137 14.10 0.74 -8.80
N LEU A 138 12.99 1.31 -9.26
CA LEU A 138 11.73 0.62 -9.56
C LEU A 138 11.63 0.09 -11.01
N GLN A 139 12.68 0.20 -11.82
CA GLN A 139 12.69 -0.22 -13.24
C GLN A 139 11.57 0.41 -14.10
N VAL A 140 11.20 1.65 -13.80
CA VAL A 140 10.14 2.36 -14.51
C VAL A 140 10.63 2.84 -15.86
N THR A 141 9.87 2.52 -16.89
CA THR A 141 10.09 2.97 -18.28
C THR A 141 8.74 3.24 -18.93
N SER A 142 8.72 3.75 -20.17
CA SER A 142 7.48 3.92 -20.93
C SER A 142 6.72 2.61 -21.17
N SER A 143 7.42 1.47 -21.27
CA SER A 143 6.82 0.14 -21.43
C SER A 143 6.58 -0.59 -20.09
N ASN A 144 7.08 -0.05 -18.98
CA ASN A 144 6.87 -0.56 -17.62
C ASN A 144 6.48 0.59 -16.68
N PRO A 145 5.35 1.28 -16.91
CA PRO A 145 4.94 2.43 -16.12
C PRO A 145 4.45 1.98 -14.74
N ILE A 146 4.67 2.82 -13.72
CA ILE A 146 4.05 2.68 -12.39
C ILE A 146 3.24 3.94 -12.09
N ASP A 147 2.02 3.76 -11.58
CA ASP A 147 1.17 4.88 -11.20
C ASP A 147 1.73 5.56 -9.94
N GLY A 148 1.76 6.89 -9.91
CA GLY A 148 2.14 7.66 -8.71
C GLY A 148 3.64 7.63 -8.37
N LEU A 149 4.53 7.58 -9.37
CA LEU A 149 5.99 7.63 -9.17
C LEU A 149 6.44 8.94 -8.49
N GLU A 150 5.91 10.08 -8.93
CA GLU A 150 6.20 11.40 -8.38
C GLU A 150 5.72 11.49 -6.93
N GLY A 151 4.54 10.93 -6.64
CA GLY A 151 3.98 10.88 -5.29
C GLY A 151 4.84 10.08 -4.32
N ARG A 152 5.35 8.92 -4.75
CA ARG A 152 6.31 8.12 -3.97
C ARG A 152 7.59 8.88 -3.69
N THR A 153 8.13 9.54 -4.70
CA THR A 153 9.36 10.33 -4.56
C THR A 153 9.14 11.49 -3.58
N SER A 154 8.04 12.23 -3.73
CA SER A 154 7.70 13.33 -2.83
C SER A 154 7.48 12.85 -1.40
N LEU A 155 6.86 11.67 -1.21
CA LEU A 155 6.65 11.08 0.11
C LEU A 155 7.98 10.75 0.81
N LEU A 156 8.96 10.19 0.08
CA LEU A 156 10.30 9.94 0.63
C LEU A 156 11.07 11.22 0.95
N LEU A 157 10.94 12.26 0.11
CA LEU A 157 11.53 13.57 0.40
C LEU A 157 10.94 14.19 1.68
N ARG A 158 9.62 14.13 1.85
CA ARG A 158 8.95 14.61 3.08
C ARG A 158 9.28 13.76 4.30
N LEU A 159 9.47 12.46 4.12
CA LEU A 159 10.03 11.61 5.19
C LEU A 159 11.40 12.14 5.62
N GLY A 160 12.28 12.49 4.67
CA GLY A 160 13.57 13.12 5.00
C GLY A 160 13.42 14.36 5.88
N GLU A 161 12.41 15.20 5.64
CA GLU A 161 12.10 16.33 6.53
C GLU A 161 11.56 15.88 7.90
N ALA A 162 10.63 14.93 7.94
CA ALA A 162 10.04 14.43 9.19
C ALA A 162 11.08 13.77 10.12
N LEU A 163 12.09 13.11 9.54
CA LEU A 163 13.18 12.50 10.27
C LEU A 163 14.07 13.50 11.03
N GLN A 164 13.95 14.80 10.76
CA GLN A 164 14.64 15.85 11.54
C GLN A 164 14.11 15.99 12.97
N ASN A 165 13.00 15.34 13.33
CA ASN A 165 12.58 15.23 14.73
C ASN A 165 13.57 14.33 15.51
N GLN A 166 14.61 14.95 16.06
CA GLN A 166 15.70 14.27 16.77
C GLN A 166 15.26 13.59 18.07
N GLU A 167 14.12 13.99 18.65
CA GLU A 167 13.57 13.31 19.82
C GLU A 167 13.25 11.85 19.49
N VAL A 168 12.65 11.61 18.32
CA VAL A 168 12.21 10.27 17.89
C VAL A 168 13.25 9.58 17.02
N PHE A 169 13.93 10.30 16.13
CA PHE A 169 14.83 9.73 15.12
C PHE A 169 16.32 9.94 15.40
N GLY A 170 16.64 10.46 16.59
CA GLY A 170 18.00 10.71 17.05
C GLY A 170 18.75 11.75 16.23
N LEU A 171 20.00 12.01 16.61
CA LEU A 171 20.87 12.98 15.91
C LEU A 171 21.17 12.60 14.46
N GLU A 172 21.15 11.30 14.17
CA GLU A 172 21.38 10.75 12.84
C GLU A 172 20.17 10.94 11.91
N ALA A 173 19.01 11.36 12.45
CA ALA A 173 17.77 11.57 11.70
C ALA A 173 17.43 10.34 10.84
N ARG A 174 17.39 9.16 11.47
CA ARG A 174 17.13 7.87 10.81
C ARG A 174 15.89 7.18 11.39
N PRO A 175 15.08 6.48 10.56
CA PRO A 175 13.89 5.80 11.04
C PRO A 175 14.16 4.83 12.19
N GLY A 176 15.25 4.06 12.11
CA GLY A 176 15.60 3.02 13.08
C GLY A 176 15.79 3.51 14.50
N ASN A 177 16.14 4.79 14.69
CA ASN A 177 16.30 5.39 16.02
C ASN A 177 14.96 5.55 16.78
N MET A 178 13.82 5.37 16.09
CA MET A 178 12.53 5.23 16.79
C MET A 178 12.55 4.09 17.81
N LEU A 179 13.38 3.06 17.57
CA LEU A 179 13.59 1.98 18.52
C LEU A 179 14.10 2.50 19.86
N ASP A 180 15.11 3.37 19.84
CA ASP A 180 15.74 3.89 21.06
C ASP A 180 14.78 4.83 21.79
N TYR A 181 14.02 5.63 21.05
CA TYR A 181 12.93 6.43 21.60
C TYR A 181 11.90 5.55 22.31
N LEU A 182 11.42 4.49 21.65
CA LEU A 182 10.42 3.59 22.23
C LEU A 182 10.96 2.84 23.46
N LEU A 183 12.19 2.35 23.42
CA LEU A 183 12.81 1.63 24.53
C LEU A 183 13.06 2.52 25.75
N SER A 184 13.32 3.81 25.54
CA SER A 184 13.51 4.81 26.62
C SER A 184 12.23 5.54 27.02
N HIS A 185 11.12 5.32 26.32
CA HIS A 185 9.87 6.02 26.57
C HIS A 185 9.34 5.71 28.00
N PRO A 186 8.83 6.71 28.76
CA PRO A 186 8.41 6.51 30.15
C PRO A 186 7.30 5.47 30.37
N THR A 187 6.52 5.16 29.34
CA THR A 187 5.45 4.14 29.40
C THR A 187 5.97 2.72 29.11
N THR A 188 7.18 2.59 28.59
CA THR A 188 7.80 1.30 28.29
C THR A 188 8.28 0.66 29.58
N GLN A 189 7.87 -0.58 29.81
CA GLN A 189 8.25 -1.32 31.00
C GLN A 189 9.47 -2.19 30.69
N ALA A 190 10.55 -1.98 31.45
CA ALA A 190 11.72 -2.83 31.43
C ALA A 190 11.51 -4.01 32.41
N SER A 191 11.12 -5.16 31.87
CA SER A 191 11.07 -6.43 32.60
C SER A 191 12.15 -7.39 32.07
N SER A 192 11.89 -8.70 32.05
CA SER A 192 12.73 -9.69 31.37
C SER A 192 12.85 -9.44 29.86
N VAL A 193 11.82 -8.83 29.27
CA VAL A 193 11.82 -8.28 27.91
C VAL A 193 11.24 -6.86 27.93
N PRO A 194 11.57 -5.99 26.95
CA PRO A 194 10.92 -4.69 26.83
C PRO A 194 9.43 -4.86 26.49
N ILE A 195 8.56 -4.23 27.28
CA ILE A 195 7.12 -4.19 27.01
C ILE A 195 6.75 -2.78 26.58
N ILE A 196 6.44 -2.61 25.29
CA ILE A 196 6.02 -1.33 24.71
C ILE A 196 4.50 -1.34 24.58
N PRO A 197 3.77 -0.41 25.23
CA PRO A 197 2.34 -0.27 24.99
C PRO A 197 2.08 0.10 23.53
N LEU A 198 1.19 -0.63 22.86
CA LEU A 198 0.82 -0.35 21.48
C LEU A 198 0.34 1.10 21.28
N PRO A 199 -0.48 1.71 22.17
CA PRO A 199 -0.86 3.11 22.03
C PRO A 199 0.35 4.07 21.99
N THR A 200 1.42 3.79 22.74
CA THR A 200 2.66 4.58 22.67
C THR A 200 3.30 4.47 21.30
N PHE A 201 3.43 3.24 20.77
CA PHE A 201 3.97 3.03 19.44
C PHE A 201 3.12 3.67 18.34
N TRP A 202 1.80 3.51 18.42
CA TRP A 202 0.84 4.09 17.49
C TRP A 202 0.89 5.61 17.48
N ASN A 203 0.86 6.25 18.65
CA ASN A 203 0.93 7.71 18.75
C ASN A 203 2.25 8.25 18.21
N MET A 204 3.39 7.59 18.53
CA MET A 204 4.68 7.95 17.95
C MET A 204 4.65 7.95 16.43
N LEU A 205 4.07 6.90 15.80
CA LEU A 205 3.94 6.84 14.34
C LEU A 205 3.03 7.94 13.80
N MET A 206 1.87 8.16 14.41
CA MET A 206 0.91 9.17 13.97
C MET A 206 1.52 10.58 14.06
N ASP A 207 2.12 10.92 15.20
CA ASP A 207 2.65 12.27 15.45
C ASP A 207 3.89 12.54 14.59
N SER A 208 4.85 11.60 14.58
CA SER A 208 6.13 11.78 13.92
C SER A 208 6.04 11.72 12.40
N LEU A 209 5.06 11.00 11.85
CA LEU A 209 4.89 10.85 10.40
C LEU A 209 3.77 11.72 9.84
N THR A 210 3.02 12.48 10.63
CA THR A 210 2.04 13.44 10.11
C THR A 210 2.60 14.37 9.02
N PRO A 211 3.84 14.90 9.14
CA PRO A 211 4.41 15.79 8.12
C PRO A 211 4.67 15.14 6.74
N ILE A 212 4.69 13.81 6.65
CA ILE A 212 4.95 13.13 5.37
C ILE A 212 3.78 13.26 4.40
N TRP A 213 2.57 13.51 4.91
CA TRP A 213 1.37 13.58 4.12
C TRP A 213 1.33 14.84 3.24
N PRO A 214 0.89 14.73 1.97
CA PRO A 214 0.79 15.89 1.11
C PRO A 214 -0.33 16.82 1.60
N PRO A 215 -0.22 18.15 1.37
CA PRO A 215 -1.23 19.12 1.80
C PRO A 215 -2.63 18.87 1.22
N SER A 216 -2.73 18.11 0.12
CA SER A 216 -4.00 17.71 -0.49
C SER A 216 -4.76 16.64 0.30
N ARG A 217 -4.18 16.05 1.36
CA ARG A 217 -4.90 15.13 2.25
C ARG A 217 -5.95 15.87 3.07
N THR A 218 -6.92 15.13 3.60
CA THR A 218 -7.90 15.66 4.53
C THR A 218 -7.21 16.32 5.70
N GLN A 219 -7.66 17.53 6.05
CA GLN A 219 -7.17 18.30 7.18
C GLN A 219 -8.33 18.69 8.08
N ILE A 220 -8.06 18.76 9.38
CA ILE A 220 -8.94 19.36 10.38
C ILE A 220 -8.11 20.44 11.09
N ASP A 221 -8.61 21.67 11.11
CA ASP A 221 -7.92 22.82 11.72
C ASP A 221 -6.47 23.01 11.21
N GLY A 222 -6.24 22.72 9.93
CA GLY A 222 -4.92 22.81 9.29
C GLY A 222 -3.97 21.63 9.60
N VAL A 223 -4.43 20.65 10.38
CA VAL A 223 -3.65 19.44 10.71
C VAL A 223 -3.99 18.32 9.72
N PRO A 224 -3.02 17.77 8.97
CA PRO A 224 -3.24 16.62 8.11
C PRO A 224 -3.66 15.38 8.90
N MET A 225 -4.72 14.71 8.45
CA MET A 225 -5.25 13.50 9.08
C MET A 225 -4.71 12.21 8.44
N GLY A 226 -3.77 12.32 7.49
CA GLY A 226 -3.21 11.19 6.76
C GLY A 226 -4.26 10.43 5.95
N ASP A 227 -4.33 9.12 6.13
CA ASP A 227 -5.28 8.22 5.46
C ASP A 227 -6.68 8.26 6.11
N ALA A 228 -7.30 9.43 6.06
CA ALA A 228 -8.68 9.66 6.49
C ALA A 228 -9.42 10.48 5.43
N TRP A 229 -10.68 10.14 5.12
CA TRP A 229 -11.45 10.79 4.06
C TRP A 229 -12.89 11.06 4.48
N PRO A 230 -13.52 12.13 3.96
CA PRO A 230 -14.94 12.36 4.15
C PRO A 230 -15.77 11.28 3.44
N CYS A 231 -16.79 10.79 4.14
CA CYS A 231 -17.76 9.82 3.67
C CYS A 231 -19.09 10.52 3.44
N SER A 232 -19.48 10.70 2.18
CA SER A 232 -20.67 11.47 1.79
C SER A 232 -21.99 10.91 2.30
N VAL A 233 -22.02 9.64 2.71
CA VAL A 233 -23.21 8.99 3.29
C VAL A 233 -23.32 9.20 4.80
N MET A 234 -22.27 9.68 5.46
CA MET A 234 -22.30 10.04 6.87
C MET A 234 -22.82 11.47 7.07
N PRO A 235 -23.51 11.77 8.18
CA PRO A 235 -23.88 13.14 8.51
C PRO A 235 -22.65 14.05 8.57
N SER A 236 -22.76 15.24 8.01
CA SER A 236 -21.73 16.28 8.12
C SER A 236 -22.36 17.46 8.86
N HIS A 237 -21.78 17.84 9.99
CA HIS A 237 -22.21 19.04 10.72
C HIS A 237 -21.22 20.19 10.47
N PRO A 238 -21.66 21.43 10.17
CA PRO A 238 -20.75 22.55 9.91
C PRO A 238 -19.79 22.85 11.07
N THR A 239 -20.22 22.60 12.31
CA THR A 239 -19.38 22.80 13.51
C THR A 239 -18.50 21.60 13.84
N HIS A 240 -18.82 20.41 13.32
CA HIS A 240 -18.08 19.17 13.56
C HIS A 240 -17.74 18.49 12.22
N PRO A 241 -16.89 19.11 11.39
CA PRO A 241 -16.54 18.57 10.08
C PRO A 241 -15.89 17.19 10.16
N TRP A 242 -15.36 16.79 11.32
CA TRP A 242 -14.79 15.47 11.56
C TRP A 242 -15.83 14.33 11.64
N GLU A 243 -17.11 14.63 11.88
CA GLU A 243 -18.15 13.59 12.03
C GLU A 243 -18.38 12.78 10.75
N ASN A 244 -18.02 13.30 9.58
CA ASN A 244 -18.11 12.57 8.32
C ASN A 244 -16.77 11.93 7.91
N ILE A 245 -15.70 12.07 8.68
CA ILE A 245 -14.38 11.55 8.34
C ILE A 245 -14.28 10.09 8.78
N VAL A 246 -13.84 9.23 7.87
CA VAL A 246 -13.55 7.82 8.15
C VAL A 246 -12.04 7.63 8.30
N PRO A 247 -11.54 7.38 9.53
CA PRO A 247 -10.11 7.31 9.83
C PRO A 247 -9.57 5.89 9.61
N LEU A 248 -9.40 5.50 8.35
CA LEU A 248 -8.86 4.17 8.02
C LEU A 248 -7.40 4.02 8.48
N HIS A 249 -6.59 5.07 8.33
CA HIS A 249 -5.16 5.08 8.68
C HIS A 249 -4.39 3.87 8.12
N LYS A 250 -4.77 3.41 6.92
CA LYS A 250 -4.35 2.13 6.36
C LYS A 250 -2.83 2.01 6.27
N LEU A 251 -2.15 3.02 5.74
CA LEU A 251 -0.69 2.98 5.59
C LEU A 251 0.00 2.96 6.95
N THR A 252 -0.49 3.73 7.93
CA THR A 252 0.06 3.72 9.29
C THR A 252 -0.17 2.39 9.98
N GLN A 253 -1.34 1.76 9.81
CA GLN A 253 -1.59 0.40 10.29
C GLN A 253 -0.64 -0.60 9.63
N TRP A 254 -0.47 -0.53 8.31
CA TRP A 254 0.45 -1.39 7.57
C TRP A 254 1.90 -1.23 8.03
N LEU A 255 2.30 0.01 8.30
CA LEU A 255 3.61 0.35 8.84
C LEU A 255 3.79 -0.21 10.26
N ALA A 256 2.80 -0.02 11.13
CA ALA A 256 2.82 -0.54 12.50
C ALA A 256 3.04 -2.06 12.50
N TYR A 257 2.26 -2.81 11.72
CA TYR A 257 2.41 -4.27 11.66
C TYR A 257 3.78 -4.69 11.15
N SER A 258 4.28 -3.98 10.14
CA SER A 258 5.58 -4.28 9.54
C SER A 258 6.73 -4.03 10.51
N LEU A 259 6.72 -2.91 11.23
CA LEU A 259 7.79 -2.50 12.15
C LEU A 259 7.80 -3.27 13.48
N MET A 260 6.64 -3.77 13.94
CA MET A 260 6.58 -4.62 15.14
C MET A 260 7.40 -5.91 14.96
N VAL A 261 7.40 -6.50 13.76
CA VAL A 261 8.06 -7.80 13.49
C VAL A 261 9.56 -7.79 13.80
N PRO A 262 10.41 -6.90 13.28
CA PRO A 262 11.83 -6.89 13.60
C PRO A 262 12.10 -6.66 15.10
N MET A 263 11.33 -5.76 15.75
CA MET A 263 11.48 -5.50 17.18
C MET A 263 11.17 -6.75 18.03
N THR A 264 10.08 -7.44 17.71
CA THR A 264 9.72 -8.69 18.41
C THR A 264 10.68 -9.83 18.10
N LYS A 265 11.11 -10.00 16.84
CA LYS A 265 11.98 -11.12 16.45
C LYS A 265 13.40 -11.02 16.98
N LEU A 266 13.99 -9.82 16.99
CA LEU A 266 15.42 -9.63 17.29
C LEU A 266 15.70 -9.19 18.73
N LEU A 267 14.76 -8.46 19.33
CA LEU A 267 14.90 -7.88 20.67
C LEU A 267 13.85 -8.40 21.66
N HIS A 268 12.99 -9.33 21.21
CA HIS A 268 11.93 -9.91 22.02
C HIS A 268 10.96 -8.88 22.61
N VAL A 269 10.82 -7.72 21.94
CA VAL A 269 9.86 -6.68 22.34
C VAL A 269 8.45 -7.27 22.34
N HIS A 270 7.78 -7.12 23.47
CA HIS A 270 6.37 -7.44 23.62
C HIS A 270 5.53 -6.16 23.46
N PHE A 271 4.58 -6.17 22.52
CA PHE A 271 3.63 -5.08 22.35
C PHE A 271 2.36 -5.35 23.15
N ALA A 272 2.20 -4.68 24.28
CA ALA A 272 0.99 -4.79 25.09
C ALA A 272 -0.17 -4.04 24.40
N GLY A 273 -1.31 -4.71 24.24
CA GLY A 273 -2.46 -4.14 23.53
C GLY A 273 -2.47 -4.38 22.02
N ALA A 274 -1.69 -5.34 21.50
CA ALA A 274 -1.65 -5.67 20.07
C ALA A 274 -3.04 -5.99 19.48
N GLU A 275 -3.98 -6.47 20.30
CA GLU A 275 -5.38 -6.73 19.97
C GLU A 275 -6.22 -5.48 19.67
N LEU A 276 -5.71 -4.28 20.00
CA LEU A 276 -6.35 -3.01 19.63
C LEU A 276 -6.19 -2.70 18.12
N LEU A 277 -5.26 -3.38 17.45
CA LEU A 277 -5.05 -3.24 16.00
C LEU A 277 -6.19 -3.90 15.23
N THR A 278 -6.51 -3.33 14.06
CA THR A 278 -7.64 -3.80 13.24
C THR A 278 -7.17 -4.52 11.98
N GLY A 279 -8.05 -5.31 11.35
CA GLY A 279 -7.77 -5.80 10.00
C GLY A 279 -7.51 -4.64 9.04
N LEU A 280 -6.54 -4.77 8.13
CA LEU A 280 -6.30 -3.71 7.14
C LEU A 280 -7.53 -3.52 6.25
N PRO A 281 -7.96 -2.26 6.00
CA PRO A 281 -9.00 -1.95 5.04
C PRO A 281 -8.44 -2.07 3.61
N GLU A 282 -8.24 -3.31 3.19
CA GLU A 282 -7.62 -3.69 1.93
C GLU A 282 -8.67 -4.16 0.91
N TYR A 283 -8.47 -3.84 -0.37
CA TYR A 283 -9.48 -4.03 -1.40
C TYR A 283 -9.80 -5.51 -1.68
N ARG A 284 -8.88 -6.45 -1.46
CA ARG A 284 -9.07 -7.90 -1.53
C ARG A 284 -10.05 -8.39 -0.47
N ASN A 285 -10.12 -7.73 0.70
CA ASN A 285 -11.15 -8.04 1.69
C ASN A 285 -12.53 -7.68 1.14
N GLY A 286 -12.64 -6.53 0.44
CA GLY A 286 -13.85 -6.16 -0.30
C GLY A 286 -14.13 -7.10 -1.47
N GLY A 287 -13.11 -7.49 -2.23
CA GLY A 287 -13.18 -8.44 -3.33
C GLY A 287 -13.73 -9.79 -2.88
N LEU A 288 -13.23 -10.33 -1.77
CA LEU A 288 -13.77 -11.55 -1.15
C LEU A 288 -15.28 -11.42 -0.92
N PHE A 289 -15.74 -10.30 -0.37
CA PHE A 289 -17.17 -10.08 -0.07
C PHE A 289 -18.02 -9.97 -1.34
N ILE A 290 -17.45 -9.44 -2.43
CA ILE A 290 -18.11 -9.39 -3.73
C ILE A 290 -18.15 -10.77 -4.36
N ASP A 291 -17.04 -11.50 -4.38
CA ASP A 291 -16.88 -12.80 -5.05
C ASP A 291 -17.78 -13.88 -4.44
N VAL A 292 -17.92 -13.87 -3.11
CA VAL A 292 -18.86 -14.75 -2.38
C VAL A 292 -20.29 -14.19 -2.35
N GLY A 293 -20.49 -12.97 -2.87
CA GLY A 293 -21.76 -12.28 -3.00
C GLY A 293 -22.39 -11.86 -1.67
N VAL A 294 -21.60 -11.63 -0.62
CA VAL A 294 -22.02 -10.91 0.60
C VAL A 294 -22.40 -9.48 0.24
N LEU A 295 -21.58 -8.84 -0.61
CA LEU A 295 -21.88 -7.56 -1.24
C LEU A 295 -22.29 -7.80 -2.69
N THR A 296 -23.36 -7.14 -3.10
CA THR A 296 -23.82 -7.10 -4.49
C THR A 296 -24.14 -5.65 -4.85
N LEU A 297 -23.97 -5.31 -6.13
CA LEU A 297 -24.39 -4.00 -6.62
C LEU A 297 -25.92 -3.91 -6.60
N LYS A 298 -26.43 -2.70 -6.37
CA LYS A 298 -27.86 -2.44 -6.62
C LYS A 298 -28.12 -2.60 -8.13
N PRO A 299 -29.33 -3.05 -8.54
CA PRO A 299 -29.63 -3.24 -9.96
C PRO A 299 -29.34 -2.02 -10.83
N GLU A 300 -29.74 -0.84 -10.36
CA GLU A 300 -29.48 0.46 -11.01
C GLU A 300 -27.98 0.79 -11.16
N ASP A 301 -27.16 0.47 -10.17
CA ASP A 301 -25.71 0.70 -10.20
C ASP A 301 -25.03 -0.30 -11.13
N GLN A 302 -25.50 -1.55 -11.16
CA GLN A 302 -25.02 -2.59 -12.06
C GLN A 302 -25.33 -2.25 -13.52
N GLU A 303 -26.57 -1.84 -13.83
CA GLU A 303 -26.98 -1.40 -15.17
C GLU A 303 -26.13 -0.21 -15.64
N ARG A 304 -25.97 0.81 -14.77
CA ARG A 304 -25.12 1.97 -15.06
C ARG A 304 -23.67 1.58 -15.32
N GLY A 305 -23.11 0.68 -14.50
CA GLY A 305 -21.74 0.18 -14.64
C GLY A 305 -21.53 -0.55 -15.96
N LEU A 306 -22.45 -1.44 -16.34
CA LEU A 306 -22.40 -2.17 -17.60
C LEU A 306 -22.51 -1.23 -18.81
N ALA A 307 -23.42 -0.26 -18.77
CA ALA A 307 -23.54 0.76 -19.82
C ALA A 307 -22.26 1.60 -19.96
N GLN A 308 -21.60 1.95 -18.85
CA GLN A 308 -20.32 2.67 -18.89
C GLN A 308 -19.19 1.80 -19.45
N TYR A 309 -19.10 0.54 -19.03
CA TYR A 309 -18.13 -0.40 -19.56
C TYR A 309 -18.29 -0.56 -21.08
N GLN A 310 -19.51 -0.75 -21.56
CA GLN A 310 -19.80 -0.83 -22.99
C GLN A 310 -19.38 0.43 -23.75
N ARG A 311 -19.70 1.62 -23.22
CA ARG A 311 -19.26 2.89 -23.81
C ARG A 311 -17.74 3.04 -23.86
N ASN A 312 -17.04 2.71 -22.77
CA ASN A 312 -15.59 2.81 -22.71
C ASN A 312 -14.90 1.76 -23.60
N ALA A 313 -15.46 0.55 -23.68
CA ALA A 313 -14.99 -0.50 -24.59
C ALA A 313 -15.22 -0.11 -26.06
N LEU A 314 -16.34 0.55 -26.39
CA LEU A 314 -16.63 1.11 -27.71
C LEU A 314 -15.68 2.26 -28.07
N VAL A 315 -15.32 3.13 -27.12
CA VAL A 315 -14.31 4.18 -27.34
C VAL A 315 -12.95 3.57 -27.64
N LEU A 316 -12.58 2.48 -26.95
CA LEU A 316 -11.37 1.72 -27.28
C LEU A 316 -11.43 1.15 -28.71
N LEU A 317 -12.57 0.56 -29.09
CA LEU A 317 -12.80 0.01 -30.43
C LEU A 317 -12.77 1.08 -31.53
N CYS A 318 -13.35 2.25 -31.30
CA CYS A 318 -13.30 3.40 -32.20
C CYS A 318 -11.88 3.97 -32.31
N LEU A 319 -11.12 4.03 -31.22
CA LEU A 319 -9.71 4.46 -31.26
C LEU A 319 -8.85 3.44 -32.03
N PHE A 320 -9.10 2.13 -31.86
CA PHE A 320 -8.47 1.09 -32.67
C PHE A 320 -8.85 1.19 -34.15
N GLN A 321 -10.12 1.43 -34.48
CA GLN A 321 -10.56 1.65 -35.86
C GLN A 321 -10.01 2.94 -36.45
N HIS A 322 -9.83 4.00 -35.66
CA HIS A 322 -9.27 5.25 -36.15
C HIS A 322 -7.75 5.16 -36.37
N GLN A 323 -7.03 4.44 -35.51
CA GLN A 323 -5.62 4.11 -35.75
C GLN A 323 -5.44 3.15 -36.94
N LEU A 324 -6.31 2.15 -37.11
CA LEU A 324 -6.30 1.27 -38.29
C LEU A 324 -6.71 2.03 -39.56
N GLY A 325 -7.66 2.97 -39.48
CA GLY A 325 -8.07 3.83 -40.58
C GLY A 325 -6.98 4.81 -41.03
N ALA A 326 -6.14 5.29 -40.11
CA ALA A 326 -4.95 6.09 -40.42
C ALA A 326 -3.82 5.25 -41.06
N VAL A 327 -3.81 3.93 -40.83
CA VAL A 327 -2.87 2.98 -41.46
C VAL A 327 -3.44 2.38 -42.77
N ALA A 328 -4.76 2.46 -42.98
CA ALA A 328 -5.46 1.88 -44.13
C ALA A 328 -5.20 2.60 -45.48
N HIS A 329 -4.49 3.73 -45.51
CA HIS A 329 -3.99 4.30 -46.77
C HIS A 329 -2.72 3.61 -47.30
N ARG A 330 -2.26 2.51 -46.70
CA ARG A 330 -1.06 1.77 -47.16
C ARG A 330 -1.16 0.24 -47.18
N ILE A 331 -2.34 -0.36 -47.14
CA ILE A 331 -2.46 -1.83 -47.27
C ILE A 331 -3.65 -2.18 -48.18
N ASP A 332 -3.32 -2.81 -49.31
CA ASP A 332 -4.26 -3.31 -50.32
C ASP A 332 -5.24 -4.34 -49.72
N ALA A 333 -6.52 -4.11 -49.97
CA ALA A 333 -7.63 -4.94 -49.51
C ALA A 333 -7.78 -6.20 -50.39
N ALA A 334 -6.98 -7.24 -50.14
CA ALA A 334 -7.15 -8.51 -50.85
C ALA A 334 -6.78 -9.81 -50.10
N GLN A 335 -6.39 -9.78 -48.81
CA GLN A 335 -5.82 -10.99 -48.19
C GLN A 335 -6.40 -11.51 -46.87
N LEU A 336 -7.57 -11.06 -46.42
CA LEU A 336 -8.19 -11.63 -45.21
C LEU A 336 -9.64 -12.05 -45.41
N VAL A 337 -9.84 -12.98 -46.36
CA VAL A 337 -11.00 -13.89 -46.36
C VAL A 337 -10.44 -15.31 -46.28
N GLY A 338 -10.27 -15.79 -45.05
CA GLY A 338 -9.87 -17.16 -44.74
C GLY A 338 -10.49 -17.56 -43.41
N ARG A 339 -11.55 -18.38 -43.47
CA ARG A 339 -12.25 -18.96 -42.32
C ARG A 339 -11.36 -19.99 -41.63
N GLU A 340 -11.44 -20.07 -40.30
CA GLU A 340 -11.53 -21.29 -39.45
C GLU A 340 -11.61 -20.87 -37.95
N PRO A 341 -12.19 -21.69 -37.06
CA PRO A 341 -12.81 -21.26 -35.80
C PRO A 341 -11.82 -21.23 -34.62
N PHE A 342 -11.89 -20.19 -33.78
CA PHE A 342 -11.15 -20.14 -32.52
C PHE A 342 -11.77 -21.06 -31.47
N GLY A 343 -11.04 -22.13 -31.14
CA GLY A 343 -11.28 -22.98 -29.99
C GLY A 343 -11.07 -22.25 -28.66
N VAL A 344 -11.81 -22.69 -27.66
CA VAL A 344 -11.77 -22.19 -26.28
C VAL A 344 -10.57 -22.81 -25.57
N GLY A 345 -9.51 -22.03 -25.36
CA GLY A 345 -8.46 -22.34 -24.38
C GLY A 345 -8.81 -21.75 -23.00
N PRO A 346 -8.32 -22.33 -21.89
CA PRO A 346 -8.66 -21.88 -20.55
C PRO A 346 -7.90 -20.59 -20.23
N GLY A 347 -8.52 -19.45 -20.52
CA GLY A 347 -8.00 -18.13 -20.20
C GLY A 347 -8.66 -17.57 -18.94
N GLU A 348 -7.81 -17.24 -17.98
CA GLU A 348 -8.09 -16.57 -16.71
C GLU A 348 -9.11 -15.43 -16.87
N ARG A 349 -10.28 -15.58 -16.26
CA ARG A 349 -11.19 -14.48 -15.97
C ARG A 349 -11.05 -14.16 -14.50
N ASN A 350 -10.40 -13.04 -14.18
CA ASN A 350 -10.51 -12.32 -12.91
C ASN A 350 -9.90 -10.92 -13.08
N GLU A 351 -10.74 -9.97 -13.49
CA GLU A 351 -10.46 -8.53 -13.40
C GLU A 351 -11.29 -7.98 -12.24
N PRO A 352 -10.70 -7.67 -11.07
CA PRO A 352 -11.44 -6.99 -10.01
C PRO A 352 -11.43 -5.47 -10.24
N PHE A 353 -12.63 -4.89 -10.21
CA PHE A 353 -12.88 -3.45 -10.14
C PHE A 353 -12.25 -2.87 -8.86
N GLU A 354 -11.33 -1.91 -9.00
CA GLU A 354 -10.83 -1.11 -7.89
C GLU A 354 -11.88 -0.06 -7.48
N LEU A 355 -12.49 -0.25 -6.31
CA LEU A 355 -13.54 0.64 -5.78
C LEU A 355 -13.03 1.65 -4.73
N PHE A 356 -11.72 1.74 -4.53
CA PHE A 356 -11.10 2.80 -3.73
C PHE A 356 -9.87 3.32 -4.46
N GLY A 357 -10.09 4.37 -5.25
CA GLY A 357 -9.05 5.05 -6.01
C GLY A 357 -8.00 5.67 -5.09
N TRP A 358 -6.77 5.20 -5.22
CA TRP A 358 -5.61 6.06 -5.10
C TRP A 358 -5.57 6.91 -6.38
N LEU A 359 -6.29 8.03 -6.37
CA LEU A 359 -6.11 9.03 -7.42
C LEU A 359 -4.66 9.53 -7.34
N PRO A 360 -3.90 9.53 -8.47
CA PRO A 360 -2.63 10.22 -8.51
C PRO A 360 -2.86 11.70 -8.19
N LEU A 361 -1.86 12.27 -7.54
CA LEU A 361 -1.73 13.69 -7.27
C LEU A 361 -2.06 14.50 -8.55
N GLY A 362 -3.15 15.27 -8.52
CA GLY A 362 -3.31 16.41 -9.41
C GLY A 362 -4.25 16.31 -10.62
N GLU A 363 -5.02 15.23 -10.82
CA GLU A 363 -6.07 15.25 -11.86
C GLU A 363 -7.43 15.65 -11.30
N THR A 364 -7.77 16.92 -11.50
CA THR A 364 -9.17 17.35 -11.60
C THR A 364 -9.80 16.66 -12.80
N TRP A 365 -10.81 15.82 -12.58
CA TRP A 365 -11.77 15.54 -13.64
C TRP A 365 -12.27 16.89 -14.17
N GLY A 366 -12.11 17.17 -15.46
CA GLY A 366 -12.72 18.30 -16.15
C GLY A 366 -14.25 18.16 -16.23
N LEU A 367 -14.90 17.96 -15.08
CA LEU A 367 -16.34 17.95 -14.90
C LEU A 367 -16.75 19.34 -14.40
N GLU A 368 -17.47 20.08 -15.24
CA GLU A 368 -18.16 21.29 -14.78
C GLU A 368 -19.04 20.98 -13.55
N PRO A 369 -19.04 21.82 -12.51
CA PRO A 369 -19.92 21.63 -11.37
C PRO A 369 -21.38 21.85 -11.78
N LEU A 370 -22.22 20.82 -11.59
CA LEU A 370 -23.67 20.91 -11.77
C LEU A 370 -24.26 21.92 -10.77
N ARG A 371 -24.95 22.95 -11.29
CA ARG A 371 -25.80 23.87 -10.50
C ARG A 371 -26.97 23.09 -9.87
N PRO A 372 -27.39 23.42 -8.62
CA PRO A 372 -28.52 22.75 -7.99
C PRO A 372 -29.83 23.26 -8.60
N LYS A 373 -30.63 22.37 -9.20
CA LYS A 373 -32.06 22.63 -9.42
C LYS A 373 -32.92 21.55 -8.76
N ARG A 374 -33.66 22.06 -7.76
CA ARG A 374 -34.96 21.60 -7.22
C ARG A 374 -34.99 20.37 -6.33
N ARG A 375 -34.97 20.68 -5.04
CA ARG A 375 -35.77 20.12 -3.93
C ARG A 375 -37.00 19.31 -4.41
N ILE A 376 -36.99 18.00 -4.17
CA ILE A 376 -38.22 17.23 -3.94
C ILE A 376 -38.03 16.48 -2.62
N VAL A 377 -38.88 16.84 -1.66
CA VAL A 377 -38.97 16.21 -0.35
C VAL A 377 -39.68 14.87 -0.52
N GLY A 378 -39.03 13.77 -0.16
CA GLY A 378 -39.65 12.46 -0.13
C GLY A 378 -38.98 11.58 0.91
N LYS A 379 -39.62 11.43 2.08
CA LYS A 379 -39.22 10.47 3.12
C LYS A 379 -39.30 9.04 2.55
N ALA A 380 -38.20 8.30 2.58
CA ALA A 380 -38.22 6.85 2.33
C ALA A 380 -37.59 6.12 3.53
N LYS A 381 -38.43 5.30 4.18
CA LYS A 381 -38.04 4.36 5.26
C LYS A 381 -37.28 3.19 4.64
N LEU A 382 -36.12 2.85 5.20
CA LEU A 382 -35.47 1.55 5.02
C LEU A 382 -36.29 0.46 5.74
N LYS A 383 -36.58 -0.66 5.06
CA LYS A 383 -36.99 -1.90 5.72
C LYS A 383 -35.78 -2.83 5.83
N LYS A 384 -35.68 -3.45 7.01
CA LYS A 384 -34.68 -4.45 7.41
C LYS A 384 -34.73 -5.72 6.56
#